data_AF-A0AA38XRY6-F1
#
_entry.id   AF-A0AA38XRY6-F1
#
_cell.length_a   1.000
_cell.length_b   1.000
_cell.length_c   1.000
_cell.angle_alpha   90.00
_cell.angle_beta   90.00
_cell.angle_gamma   90.00
#
_symmetry.space_group_name_H-M   'P 1'
#
loop_
_entity.id
_entity.type
_entity.pdbx_description
1 polymer ?
#
loop_
_entity_poly.entity_id
_entity_poly.type
_entity_poly.pdbx_seq_one_letter_code
_entity_poly.pdbx_strand_id
1 'polypeptide(L)'
;MLRWLSWAMLGLMVMAVAAWLLSRFWPLSAAQREDRRLLEAVQPNEGRNGFALLWTLPFDGLDQAQREVALADDLQRWKASPSQASHASLLAARHAPLTLDGAGRCAVGPVGCLAQVRADPQRFVDAHAGHSGLHERLARMADYDRFDSPFQPFESELLPLPAYTPLLDGASAQALAYLQGDVAGAVEAGCRSVRFGRRMMRTGSTVVDSMMGAAVVRSHAALLGDMLVEQSPDYVLPASCEAALQPLDADEQSLCQAMQGEFAMNKAAIEASTQTAGSRLLLDRDHTLARIAGNFGWACRPAAVKALAADVPLLVPPPPRWDVGCLANPLGCTLSAIAGPSHAQYATRSQDAAAMIRLLGAQRWLRQQAGPPDEALARLPALWRSDARIPQLSADGRRLQVLRRGPAREGEGPYLSMPLRAD
;
A
#
# COMPACT_ATOMS: atom_id res chain seq x y z
N MET A 1 11.66 40.84 51.80
CA MET A 1 10.83 40.09 50.83
C MET A 1 11.50 39.94 49.46
N LEU A 2 11.92 41.01 48.77
CA LEU A 2 12.50 40.90 47.41
C LEU A 2 13.68 39.92 47.29
N ARG A 3 14.66 39.95 48.22
CA ARG A 3 15.84 39.05 48.17
C ARG A 3 15.48 37.57 48.28
N TRP A 4 14.49 37.23 49.10
CA TRP A 4 14.04 35.85 49.31
C TRP A 4 13.28 35.33 48.08
N LEU A 5 12.48 36.19 47.45
CA LEU A 5 11.87 35.94 46.14
C LEU A 5 12.93 35.73 45.04
N SER A 6 13.99 36.55 45.01
CA SER A 6 15.09 36.37 44.05
C SER A 6 15.82 35.04 44.23
N TRP A 7 16.12 34.62 45.46
CA TRP A 7 16.75 33.32 45.73
C TRP A 7 15.84 32.15 45.38
N ALA A 8 14.53 32.25 45.67
CA ALA A 8 13.56 31.24 45.28
C ALA A 8 13.43 31.11 43.75
N MET A 9 13.37 32.22 43.03
CA MET A 9 13.38 32.23 41.56
C MET A 9 14.65 31.64 40.98
N LEU A 10 15.82 31.99 41.53
CA LEU A 10 17.10 31.44 41.09
C LEU A 10 17.16 29.93 41.31
N GLY A 11 16.73 29.45 42.49
CA GLY A 11 16.66 28.02 42.79
C GLY A 11 15.75 27.27 41.81
N LEU A 12 14.58 27.84 41.51
CA LEU A 12 13.65 27.25 40.54
C LEU A 12 14.23 27.23 39.12
N MET A 13 14.94 28.28 38.70
CA MET A 13 15.62 28.33 37.42
C MET A 13 16.71 27.26 37.31
N VAL A 14 17.54 27.09 38.35
CA VAL A 14 18.57 26.04 38.39
C VAL A 14 17.95 24.65 38.30
N MET A 15 16.87 24.40 39.04
CA MET A 15 16.14 23.13 38.98
C MET A 15 15.55 22.86 37.59
N ALA A 16 14.96 23.88 36.95
CA ALA A 16 14.43 23.77 35.60
C ALA A 16 15.52 23.45 34.57
N VAL A 17 16.66 24.13 34.64
CA VAL A 17 17.82 23.87 33.77
C VAL A 17 18.39 22.48 34.01
N ALA A 18 18.53 22.04 35.26
CA ALA A 18 19.01 20.70 35.60
C ALA A 18 18.06 19.61 35.06
N ALA A 19 16.75 19.78 35.21
CA ALA A 19 15.75 18.86 34.66
C ALA A 19 15.77 18.84 33.13
N TRP A 20 15.93 20.00 32.49
CA TRP A 20 16.07 20.10 31.04
C TRP A 20 17.35 19.39 30.54
N LEU A 21 18.50 19.59 31.21
CA LEU A 21 19.75 18.91 30.86
C LEU A 21 19.65 17.40 31.07
N LEU A 22 19.07 16.95 32.18
CA LEU A 22 18.86 15.52 32.44
C LEU A 22 17.98 14.88 31.35
N SER A 23 16.93 15.58 30.93
CA SER A 23 16.07 15.17 29.82
C SER A 23 16.81 15.15 28.48
N ARG A 24 17.61 16.19 28.20
CA ARG A 24 18.35 16.37 26.95
C ARG A 24 19.39 15.27 26.72
N PHE A 25 20.04 14.84 27.79
CA PHE A 25 21.06 13.79 27.75
C PHE A 25 20.53 12.43 28.20
N TRP A 26 19.20 12.27 28.31
CA TRP A 26 18.61 10.98 28.61
C TRP A 26 18.96 9.99 27.49
N PRO A 27 19.40 8.76 27.80
CA PRO A 27 19.80 7.82 26.75
C PRO A 27 18.59 7.29 25.99
N LEU A 28 18.73 7.17 24.66
CA LEU A 28 17.80 6.39 23.85
C LEU A 28 17.79 4.93 24.32
N SER A 29 16.64 4.27 24.27
CA SER A 29 16.57 2.83 24.55
C SER A 29 17.20 2.02 23.41
N ALA A 30 17.58 0.76 23.69
CA ALA A 30 18.10 -0.14 22.67
C ALA A 30 17.07 -0.40 21.55
N ALA A 31 15.79 -0.53 21.91
CA ALA A 31 14.70 -0.72 20.95
C ALA A 31 14.55 0.47 20.00
N GLN A 32 14.62 1.70 20.52
CA GLN A 32 14.56 2.92 19.69
C GLN A 32 15.73 3.02 18.70
N ARG A 33 16.94 2.69 19.14
CA ARG A 33 18.11 2.65 18.25
C ARG A 33 17.96 1.60 17.17
N GLU A 34 17.45 0.43 17.53
CA GLU A 34 17.24 -0.68 16.60
C GLU A 34 16.17 -0.35 15.55
N ASP A 35 15.04 0.22 15.95
CA ASP A 35 13.99 0.65 15.01
C ASP A 35 14.53 1.68 14.00
N ARG A 36 15.29 2.66 14.49
CA ARG A 36 15.93 3.65 13.61
C ARG A 36 16.90 2.98 12.63
N ARG A 37 17.73 2.04 13.11
CA ARG A 37 18.67 1.29 12.28
C ARG A 37 17.95 0.53 11.17
N LEU A 38 16.87 -0.17 11.48
CA LEU A 38 16.06 -0.92 10.51
C LEU A 38 15.43 0.01 9.46
N LEU A 39 14.96 1.18 9.87
CA LEU A 39 14.33 2.14 8.96
C LEU A 39 15.34 2.89 8.08
N GLU A 40 16.57 3.08 8.54
CA GLU A 40 17.64 3.71 7.75
C GLU A 40 18.35 2.70 6.82
N ALA A 41 18.21 1.39 7.07
CA ALA A 41 18.80 0.31 6.27
C ALA A 41 18.02 0.00 4.99
N VAL A 42 17.71 1.03 4.20
CA VAL A 42 16.98 0.89 2.92
C VAL A 42 17.87 0.17 1.90
N GLN A 43 17.38 -0.94 1.38
CA GLN A 43 18.05 -1.66 0.30
C GLN A 43 17.47 -1.22 -1.05
N PRO A 44 18.31 -0.89 -2.05
CA PRO A 44 17.83 -0.65 -3.39
C PRO A 44 17.13 -1.91 -3.94
N ASN A 45 15.97 -1.72 -4.54
CA ASN A 45 15.35 -2.80 -5.32
C ASN A 45 16.15 -3.06 -6.59
N GLU A 46 16.25 -4.31 -7.00
CA GLU A 46 16.87 -4.68 -8.28
C GLU A 46 15.85 -4.68 -9.43
N GLY A 47 16.35 -4.67 -10.67
CA GLY A 47 15.53 -4.76 -11.87
C GLY A 47 15.00 -3.44 -12.42
N ARG A 48 14.12 -3.54 -13.42
CA ARG A 48 13.60 -2.39 -14.17
C ARG A 48 12.54 -1.65 -13.36
N ASN A 49 12.74 -0.35 -13.15
CA ASN A 49 11.78 0.49 -12.45
C ASN A 49 10.69 1.03 -13.40
N GLY A 50 9.43 0.68 -13.12
CA GLY A 50 8.25 1.12 -13.86
C GLY A 50 7.67 2.47 -13.41
N PHE A 51 8.31 3.16 -12.47
CA PHE A 51 7.80 4.41 -11.92
C PHE A 51 7.57 5.50 -12.98
N ALA A 52 8.40 5.58 -14.02
CA ALA A 52 8.17 6.53 -15.12
C ALA A 52 6.83 6.28 -15.84
N LEU A 53 6.47 5.03 -16.08
CA LEU A 53 5.18 4.66 -16.66
C LEU A 53 4.03 4.96 -15.70
N LEU A 54 4.21 4.69 -14.40
CA LEU A 54 3.22 4.98 -13.36
C LEU A 54 2.98 6.49 -13.18
N TRP A 55 4.03 7.29 -13.11
CA TRP A 55 3.99 8.75 -12.99
C TRP A 55 3.29 9.42 -14.17
N THR A 56 3.51 8.89 -15.37
CA THR A 56 2.99 9.43 -16.63
C THR A 56 1.77 8.68 -17.17
N LEU A 57 1.15 7.83 -16.35
CA LEU A 57 0.03 6.97 -16.74
C LEU A 57 -1.15 7.73 -17.40
N PRO A 58 -1.52 8.95 -16.95
CA PRO A 58 -2.60 9.72 -17.57
C PRO A 58 -2.30 10.25 -18.97
N PHE A 59 -1.06 10.17 -19.46
CA PHE A 59 -0.68 10.78 -20.74
C PHE A 59 -0.53 9.73 -21.85
N ASP A 60 -1.29 9.93 -22.93
CA ASP A 60 -1.22 9.15 -24.17
C ASP A 60 -0.08 9.60 -25.08
N GLY A 61 0.23 8.78 -26.09
CA GLY A 61 1.14 9.14 -27.18
C GLY A 61 2.62 9.23 -26.80
N LEU A 62 3.00 8.83 -25.58
CA LEU A 62 4.39 8.80 -25.13
C LEU A 62 4.97 7.38 -25.16
N ASP A 63 6.10 7.22 -25.83
CA ASP A 63 6.95 6.04 -25.73
C ASP A 63 7.70 5.97 -24.38
N GLN A 64 8.46 4.90 -24.16
CA GLN A 64 9.16 4.71 -22.89
C GLN A 64 10.26 5.76 -22.65
N ALA A 65 11.03 6.13 -23.66
CA ALA A 65 12.12 7.10 -23.53
C ALA A 65 11.57 8.50 -23.19
N GLN A 66 10.47 8.90 -23.83
CA GLN A 66 9.78 10.15 -23.55
C GLN A 66 9.26 10.21 -22.11
N ARG A 67 8.77 9.09 -21.56
CA ARG A 67 8.32 9.01 -20.15
C ARG A 67 9.47 9.14 -19.17
N GLU A 68 10.60 8.51 -19.48
CA GLU A 68 11.82 8.62 -18.66
C GLU A 68 12.39 10.03 -18.67
N VAL A 69 12.41 10.69 -19.83
CA VAL A 69 12.81 12.10 -19.95
C VAL A 69 11.86 13.01 -19.15
N ALA A 70 10.54 12.81 -19.28
CA ALA A 70 9.56 13.59 -18.52
C ALA A 70 9.75 13.43 -17.00
N LEU A 71 9.95 12.21 -16.51
CA LEU A 71 10.25 11.97 -15.11
C LEU A 71 11.57 12.63 -14.69
N ALA A 72 12.61 12.58 -15.52
CA ALA A 72 13.89 13.22 -15.23
C ALA A 72 13.75 14.75 -15.09
N ASP A 73 13.00 15.39 -15.98
CA ASP A 73 12.71 16.83 -15.90
C ASP A 73 11.92 17.18 -14.62
N ASP A 74 10.92 16.37 -14.27
CA ASP A 74 10.16 16.51 -13.03
C ASP A 74 11.05 16.36 -11.78
N LEU A 75 12.00 15.41 -11.80
CA LEU A 75 12.98 15.22 -10.72
C LEU A 75 13.96 16.39 -10.61
N GLN A 76 14.40 16.98 -11.72
CA GLN A 76 15.25 18.17 -11.70
C GLN A 76 14.50 19.38 -11.13
N ARG A 77 13.24 19.57 -11.54
CA ARG A 77 12.38 20.63 -10.98
C ARG A 77 12.18 20.43 -9.48
N TRP A 78 11.91 19.20 -9.04
CA TRP A 78 11.83 18.87 -7.62
C TRP A 78 13.12 19.22 -6.90
N LYS A 79 14.29 18.80 -7.39
CA LYS A 79 15.57 19.11 -6.72
C LYS A 79 15.88 20.61 -6.63
N ALA A 80 15.47 21.39 -7.62
CA ALA A 80 15.76 22.83 -7.68
C ALA A 80 14.87 23.64 -6.73
N SER A 81 13.56 23.38 -6.72
CA SER A 81 12.60 24.06 -5.87
C SER A 81 11.32 23.23 -5.72
N PRO A 82 11.24 22.38 -4.68
CA PRO A 82 10.00 21.71 -4.30
C PRO A 82 8.90 22.73 -4.03
N SER A 83 7.73 22.46 -4.59
CA SER A 83 6.54 23.28 -4.41
C SER A 83 5.31 22.45 -4.74
N GLN A 84 4.12 22.95 -4.40
CA GLN A 84 2.86 22.32 -4.78
C GLN A 84 2.74 22.10 -6.30
N ALA A 85 3.31 22.98 -7.13
CA ALA A 85 3.32 22.82 -8.59
C ALA A 85 4.19 21.64 -9.06
N SER A 86 5.15 21.21 -8.24
CA SER A 86 6.02 20.05 -8.51
C SER A 86 5.31 18.72 -8.26
N HIS A 87 4.07 18.71 -7.75
CA HIS A 87 3.28 17.49 -7.49
C HIS A 87 2.56 16.95 -8.73
N ALA A 88 2.51 17.73 -9.82
CA ALA A 88 1.96 17.30 -11.09
C ALA A 88 3.08 17.27 -12.14
N SER A 89 3.07 16.29 -13.05
CA SER A 89 4.07 16.22 -14.11
C SER A 89 4.07 17.47 -15.00
N LEU A 90 5.27 17.92 -15.41
CA LEU A 90 5.45 18.98 -16.41
C LEU A 90 4.76 18.67 -17.74
N LEU A 91 4.50 17.38 -18.03
CA LEU A 91 3.73 16.96 -19.19
C LEU A 91 2.35 17.61 -19.25
N ALA A 92 1.71 17.90 -18.10
CA ALA A 92 0.39 18.53 -18.07
C ALA A 92 0.35 19.91 -18.77
N ALA A 93 1.50 20.59 -18.93
CA ALA A 93 1.58 21.85 -19.66
C ALA A 93 1.58 21.68 -21.19
N ARG A 94 1.88 20.47 -21.69
CA ARG A 94 2.05 20.18 -23.13
C ARG A 94 1.13 19.07 -23.65
N HIS A 95 0.61 18.24 -22.75
CA HIS A 95 -0.25 17.10 -23.01
C HIS A 95 -1.47 17.19 -22.10
N ALA A 96 -2.66 17.09 -22.69
CA ALA A 96 -3.87 16.98 -21.91
C ALA A 96 -3.87 15.63 -21.17
N PRO A 97 -4.02 15.60 -19.83
CA PRO A 97 -4.20 14.35 -19.11
C PRO A 97 -5.53 13.70 -19.50
N LEU A 98 -5.57 12.37 -19.52
CA LEU A 98 -6.79 11.61 -19.69
C LEU A 98 -7.85 12.04 -18.66
N THR A 99 -9.06 12.29 -19.17
CA THR A 99 -10.23 12.53 -18.34
C THR A 99 -10.97 11.21 -18.21
N LEU A 100 -11.07 10.69 -16.99
CA LEU A 100 -11.74 9.42 -16.72
C LEU A 100 -13.15 9.68 -16.20
N ASP A 101 -14.14 9.05 -16.81
CA ASP A 101 -15.50 9.05 -16.29
C ASP A 101 -15.64 8.03 -15.15
N GLY A 102 -16.06 8.50 -13.97
CA GLY A 102 -16.33 7.63 -12.83
C GLY A 102 -17.43 6.58 -13.12
N ALA A 103 -18.31 6.82 -14.11
CA ALA A 103 -19.29 5.85 -14.55
C ALA A 103 -18.66 4.61 -15.21
N GLY A 104 -17.45 4.71 -15.75
CA GLY A 104 -16.71 3.57 -16.31
C GLY A 104 -16.08 2.66 -15.27
N ARG A 105 -16.15 2.99 -13.99
CA ARG A 105 -15.52 2.24 -12.91
C ARG A 105 -16.52 1.34 -12.18
N CYS A 106 -16.09 0.12 -11.91
CA CYS A 106 -16.77 -0.78 -11.00
C CYS A 106 -16.74 -0.20 -9.59
N ALA A 107 -17.93 0.01 -9.01
CA ALA A 107 -18.06 0.42 -7.63
C ALA A 107 -17.50 -0.67 -6.70
N VAL A 108 -16.96 -0.26 -5.56
CA VAL A 108 -16.57 -1.20 -4.52
C VAL A 108 -17.79 -1.53 -3.68
N GLY A 109 -18.11 -2.81 -3.54
CA GLY A 109 -19.31 -3.24 -2.82
C GLY A 109 -19.53 -4.74 -2.91
N PRO A 110 -20.73 -5.21 -2.51
CA PRO A 110 -21.07 -6.63 -2.47
C PRO A 110 -21.29 -7.24 -3.85
N VAL A 111 -21.66 -6.41 -4.84
CA VAL A 111 -21.80 -6.83 -6.24
C VAL A 111 -20.43 -6.79 -6.91
N GLY A 112 -19.97 -7.93 -7.41
CA GLY A 112 -18.68 -8.06 -8.12
C GLY A 112 -18.62 -7.22 -9.40
N CYS A 113 -17.41 -6.92 -9.85
CA CYS A 113 -17.21 -6.07 -11.03
C CYS A 113 -17.83 -6.69 -12.29
N LEU A 114 -17.70 -8.00 -12.49
CA LEU A 114 -18.28 -8.69 -13.64
C LEU A 114 -19.81 -8.57 -13.69
N ALA A 115 -20.48 -8.71 -12.53
CA ALA A 115 -21.91 -8.54 -12.41
C ALA A 115 -22.36 -7.08 -12.67
N GLN A 116 -21.58 -6.09 -12.21
CA GLN A 116 -21.86 -4.68 -12.50
C GLN A 116 -21.76 -4.38 -14.00
N VAL A 117 -20.72 -4.88 -14.69
CA VAL A 117 -20.58 -4.69 -16.14
C VAL A 117 -21.70 -5.40 -16.90
N ARG A 118 -22.10 -6.60 -16.45
CA ARG A 118 -23.21 -7.34 -17.05
C ARG A 118 -24.55 -6.63 -16.92
N ALA A 119 -24.78 -5.91 -15.82
CA ALA A 119 -26.03 -5.19 -15.57
C ALA A 119 -26.21 -3.98 -16.49
N ASP A 120 -25.12 -3.31 -16.89
CA ASP A 120 -25.15 -2.18 -17.82
C ASP A 120 -23.89 -2.14 -18.71
N PRO A 121 -23.79 -3.04 -19.71
CA PRO A 121 -22.59 -3.13 -20.54
C PRO A 121 -22.32 -1.87 -21.35
N GLN A 122 -23.37 -1.20 -21.84
CA GLN A 122 -23.24 -0.04 -22.70
C GLN A 122 -22.59 1.14 -21.97
N ARG A 123 -22.93 1.37 -20.70
CA ARG A 123 -22.26 2.37 -19.86
C ARG A 123 -20.74 2.18 -19.81
N PHE A 124 -20.28 0.92 -19.67
CA PHE A 124 -18.85 0.62 -19.65
C PHE A 124 -18.22 0.74 -21.04
N VAL A 125 -18.93 0.35 -22.11
CA VAL A 125 -18.47 0.57 -23.50
C VAL A 125 -18.23 2.06 -23.74
N ASP A 126 -19.20 2.90 -23.41
CA ASP A 126 -19.13 4.34 -23.63
C ASP A 126 -18.02 4.99 -22.80
N ALA A 127 -17.90 4.62 -21.52
CA ALA A 127 -16.90 5.18 -20.62
C ALA A 127 -15.46 4.70 -20.92
N HIS A 128 -15.28 3.58 -21.62
CA HIS A 128 -13.97 3.08 -22.05
C HIS A 128 -13.66 3.41 -23.53
N ALA A 129 -14.59 4.03 -24.26
CA ALA A 129 -14.36 4.44 -25.64
C ALA A 129 -13.17 5.42 -25.72
N GLY A 130 -12.21 5.12 -26.60
CA GLY A 130 -11.00 5.94 -26.77
C GLY A 130 -9.89 5.69 -25.73
N HIS A 131 -10.08 4.79 -24.76
CA HIS A 131 -9.08 4.48 -23.72
C HIS A 131 -8.14 3.31 -24.04
N SER A 132 -8.06 2.87 -25.30
CA SER A 132 -7.19 1.75 -25.70
C SER A 132 -5.72 1.97 -25.33
N GLY A 133 -5.22 3.20 -25.49
CA GLY A 133 -3.86 3.56 -25.08
C GLY A 133 -3.63 3.40 -23.57
N LEU A 134 -4.61 3.73 -22.74
CA LEU A 134 -4.53 3.52 -21.29
C LEU A 134 -4.47 2.03 -20.96
N HIS A 135 -5.33 1.21 -21.56
CA HIS A 135 -5.36 -0.23 -21.31
C HIS A 135 -4.04 -0.90 -21.70
N GLU A 136 -3.43 -0.49 -22.82
CA GLU A 136 -2.10 -0.98 -23.21
C GLU A 136 -1.05 -0.63 -22.14
N ARG A 137 -1.06 0.60 -21.62
CA ARG A 137 -0.12 1.00 -20.55
C ARG A 137 -0.32 0.21 -19.27
N LEU A 138 -1.57 0.01 -18.85
CA LEU A 138 -1.89 -0.81 -17.69
C LEU A 138 -1.36 -2.25 -17.88
N ALA A 139 -1.53 -2.83 -19.07
CA ALA A 139 -1.00 -4.16 -19.38
C ALA A 139 0.54 -4.23 -19.31
N ARG A 140 1.24 -3.17 -19.74
CA ARG A 140 2.72 -3.08 -19.67
C ARG A 140 3.28 -2.91 -18.26
N MET A 141 2.47 -2.55 -17.26
CA MET A 141 2.95 -2.45 -15.87
C MET A 141 3.54 -3.77 -15.37
N ALA A 142 3.00 -4.90 -15.80
CA ALA A 142 3.49 -6.22 -15.38
C ALA A 142 4.88 -6.58 -15.95
N ASP A 143 5.46 -5.76 -16.83
CA ASP A 143 6.78 -5.98 -17.41
C ASP A 143 7.93 -5.34 -16.60
N TYR A 144 7.59 -4.63 -15.52
CA TYR A 144 8.53 -3.96 -14.62
C TYR A 144 8.67 -4.69 -13.28
N ASP A 145 9.86 -4.66 -12.70
CA ASP A 145 10.22 -5.41 -11.49
C ASP A 145 9.93 -4.65 -10.20
N ARG A 146 9.96 -3.31 -10.26
CA ARG A 146 9.85 -2.39 -9.12
C ARG A 146 9.14 -1.09 -9.49
N PHE A 147 8.58 -0.41 -8.48
CA PHE A 147 7.80 0.83 -8.62
C PHE A 147 8.11 1.88 -7.54
N ASP A 148 9.31 1.83 -6.94
CA ASP A 148 9.71 2.87 -5.99
C ASP A 148 9.87 4.25 -6.66
N SER A 149 9.41 5.26 -5.94
CA SER A 149 9.53 6.66 -6.29
C SER A 149 10.98 7.13 -6.20
N PRO A 150 11.54 7.75 -7.26
CA PRO A 150 12.87 8.35 -7.24
C PRO A 150 12.88 9.75 -6.59
N PHE A 151 11.71 10.33 -6.29
CA PHE A 151 11.63 11.61 -5.58
C PHE A 151 12.24 11.47 -4.19
N GLN A 152 13.16 12.37 -3.85
CA GLN A 152 13.80 12.39 -2.54
C GLN A 152 13.01 13.28 -1.58
N PRO A 153 12.83 12.89 -0.31
CA PRO A 153 12.27 13.77 0.70
C PRO A 153 12.97 15.13 0.76
N PHE A 154 12.19 16.20 0.88
CA PHE A 154 12.72 17.56 1.01
C PHE A 154 11.95 18.32 2.09
N GLU A 155 12.67 18.70 3.15
CA GLU A 155 12.12 19.45 4.27
C GLU A 155 10.75 18.89 4.71
N SER A 156 9.73 19.75 4.83
CA SER A 156 8.35 19.37 5.16
C SER A 156 7.44 19.16 3.95
N GLU A 157 7.98 19.16 2.73
CA GLU A 157 7.18 18.97 1.51
C GLU A 157 6.74 17.51 1.37
N LEU A 158 5.48 17.31 0.98
CA LEU A 158 4.97 15.96 0.72
C LEU A 158 5.59 15.41 -0.57
N LEU A 159 5.92 14.11 -0.60
CA LEU A 159 6.41 13.51 -1.83
C LEU A 159 5.35 13.58 -2.93
N PRO A 160 5.73 13.92 -4.18
CA PRO A 160 4.86 13.80 -5.33
C PRO A 160 4.37 12.36 -5.50
N LEU A 161 3.05 12.21 -5.64
CA LEU A 161 2.40 10.92 -5.85
C LEU A 161 1.88 10.81 -7.30
N PRO A 162 2.05 9.64 -7.96
CA PRO A 162 1.40 9.37 -9.22
C PRO A 162 -0.11 9.57 -9.18
N ALA A 163 -0.70 9.91 -10.32
CA ALA A 163 -2.14 9.88 -10.48
C ALA A 163 -2.62 8.42 -10.48
N TYR A 164 -3.09 7.92 -9.33
CA TYR A 164 -3.49 6.53 -9.16
C TYR A 164 -4.85 6.17 -9.73
N THR A 165 -5.71 7.17 -9.97
CA THR A 165 -7.07 6.98 -10.51
C THR A 165 -7.13 6.04 -11.72
N PRO A 166 -6.26 6.12 -12.75
CA PRO A 166 -6.32 5.24 -13.91
C PRO A 166 -5.98 3.77 -13.61
N LEU A 167 -5.24 3.47 -12.53
CA LEU A 167 -4.98 2.07 -12.13
C LEU A 167 -6.28 1.33 -11.79
N LEU A 168 -7.28 2.06 -11.29
CA LEU A 168 -8.52 1.47 -10.79
C LEU A 168 -9.50 1.11 -11.92
N ASP A 169 -9.24 1.53 -13.16
CA ASP A 169 -10.11 1.26 -14.30
C ASP A 169 -9.78 -0.05 -15.02
N GLY A 170 -8.60 -0.64 -14.74
CA GLY A 170 -8.14 -1.86 -15.40
C GLY A 170 -9.09 -3.05 -15.20
N ALA A 171 -9.66 -3.21 -14.00
CA ALA A 171 -10.61 -4.28 -13.71
C ALA A 171 -11.92 -4.13 -14.51
N SER A 172 -12.43 -2.90 -14.68
CA SER A 172 -13.64 -2.63 -15.45
C SER A 172 -13.46 -2.91 -16.94
N ALA A 173 -12.34 -2.47 -17.50
CA ALA A 173 -11.99 -2.75 -18.89
C ALA A 173 -11.86 -4.26 -19.16
N GLN A 174 -11.24 -4.99 -18.23
CA GLN A 174 -11.15 -6.45 -18.34
C GLN A 174 -12.49 -7.17 -18.23
N ALA A 175 -13.34 -6.76 -17.29
CA ALA A 175 -14.66 -7.33 -17.14
C ALA A 175 -15.50 -7.14 -18.42
N LEU A 176 -15.37 -5.96 -19.04
CA LEU A 176 -16.00 -5.67 -20.33
C LEU A 176 -15.43 -6.56 -21.45
N ALA A 177 -14.11 -6.66 -21.57
CA ALA A 177 -13.47 -7.52 -22.57
C ALA A 177 -13.90 -9.00 -22.46
N TYR A 178 -14.01 -9.50 -21.22
CA TYR A 178 -14.52 -10.84 -20.95
C TYR A 178 -15.96 -11.02 -21.46
N LEU A 179 -16.86 -10.09 -21.16
CA LEU A 179 -18.26 -10.13 -21.61
C LEU A 179 -18.41 -9.96 -23.12
N GLN A 180 -17.44 -9.33 -23.78
CA GLN A 180 -17.35 -9.21 -25.23
C GLN A 180 -16.76 -10.45 -25.92
N GLY A 181 -16.38 -11.47 -25.15
CA GLY A 181 -15.92 -12.77 -25.65
C GLY A 181 -14.42 -12.99 -25.62
N ASP A 182 -13.61 -11.99 -25.22
CA ASP A 182 -12.17 -12.18 -25.01
C ASP A 182 -11.87 -12.81 -23.64
N VAL A 183 -12.30 -14.05 -23.46
CA VAL A 183 -12.16 -14.79 -22.20
C VAL A 183 -10.69 -15.01 -21.84
N ALA A 184 -9.90 -15.51 -22.78
CA ALA A 184 -8.49 -15.85 -22.53
C ALA A 184 -7.65 -14.59 -22.27
N GLY A 185 -7.82 -13.55 -23.09
CA GLY A 185 -7.13 -12.27 -22.92
C GLY A 185 -7.53 -11.57 -21.62
N ALA A 186 -8.81 -11.59 -21.25
CA ALA A 186 -9.26 -11.04 -19.98
C ALA A 186 -8.69 -11.81 -18.78
N VAL A 187 -8.63 -13.14 -18.78
CA VAL A 187 -8.01 -13.90 -17.67
C VAL A 187 -6.50 -13.60 -17.58
N GLU A 188 -5.80 -13.61 -18.70
CA GLU A 188 -4.36 -13.29 -18.74
C GLU A 188 -4.06 -11.87 -18.23
N ALA A 189 -4.81 -10.86 -18.69
CA ALA A 189 -4.66 -9.49 -18.23
C ALA A 189 -4.85 -9.36 -16.71
N GLY A 190 -5.71 -10.19 -16.12
CA GLY A 190 -6.01 -10.17 -14.68
C GLY A 190 -4.83 -10.69 -13.89
N CYS A 191 -4.26 -11.80 -14.35
CA CYS A 191 -3.06 -12.38 -13.77
C CYS A 191 -1.85 -11.43 -13.88
N ARG A 192 -1.69 -10.75 -15.02
CA ARG A 192 -0.67 -9.72 -15.22
C ARG A 192 -0.87 -8.54 -14.25
N SER A 193 -2.10 -8.06 -14.10
CA SER A 193 -2.43 -6.98 -13.16
C SER A 193 -2.19 -7.37 -11.70
N VAL A 194 -2.49 -8.61 -11.31
CA VAL A 194 -2.13 -9.14 -9.98
C VAL A 194 -0.62 -9.14 -9.77
N ARG A 195 0.19 -9.56 -10.75
CA ARG A 195 1.66 -9.50 -10.65
C ARG A 195 2.16 -8.07 -10.46
N PHE A 196 1.64 -7.13 -11.24
CA PHE A 196 1.94 -5.71 -11.07
C PHE A 196 1.59 -5.23 -9.65
N GLY A 197 0.37 -5.50 -9.18
CA GLY A 197 -0.08 -5.11 -7.85
C GLY A 197 0.79 -5.67 -6.72
N ARG A 198 1.22 -6.93 -6.82
CA ARG A 198 2.15 -7.56 -5.87
C ARG A 198 3.50 -6.86 -5.83
N ARG A 199 4.08 -6.58 -7.00
CA ARG A 199 5.36 -5.84 -7.10
C ARG A 199 5.25 -4.44 -6.55
N MET A 200 4.18 -3.71 -6.87
CA MET A 200 3.93 -2.37 -6.35
C MET A 200 3.72 -2.38 -4.83
N MET A 201 2.99 -3.38 -4.32
CA MET A 201 2.76 -3.53 -2.87
C MET A 201 4.06 -3.70 -2.09
N ARG A 202 4.99 -4.49 -2.64
CA ARG A 202 6.31 -4.77 -2.05
C ARG A 202 7.30 -3.62 -2.23
N THR A 203 7.37 -3.04 -3.43
CA THR A 203 8.46 -2.14 -3.84
C THR A 203 8.12 -0.66 -3.78
N GLY A 204 6.86 -0.30 -3.50
CA GLY A 204 6.45 1.09 -3.37
C GLY A 204 7.24 1.84 -2.29
N SER A 205 7.57 3.10 -2.55
CA SER A 205 8.36 3.92 -1.62
C SER A 205 7.50 4.51 -0.50
N THR A 206 6.19 4.61 -0.70
CA THR A 206 5.27 5.17 0.28
C THR A 206 4.22 4.16 0.71
N VAL A 207 3.58 4.41 1.85
CA VAL A 207 2.42 3.61 2.29
C VAL A 207 1.30 3.68 1.26
N VAL A 208 1.12 4.83 0.60
CA VAL A 208 0.10 4.99 -0.45
C VAL A 208 0.39 4.06 -1.64
N ASP A 209 1.63 3.97 -2.09
CA ASP A 209 2.02 3.08 -3.19
C ASP A 209 1.68 1.62 -2.85
N SER A 210 2.05 1.20 -1.63
CA SER A 210 1.78 -0.16 -1.16
C SER A 210 0.28 -0.46 -1.09
N MET A 211 -0.51 0.50 -0.59
CA MET A 211 -1.97 0.39 -0.53
C MET A 211 -2.64 0.31 -1.91
N MET A 212 -2.12 1.04 -2.90
CA MET A 212 -2.60 0.95 -4.28
C MET A 212 -2.28 -0.40 -4.88
N GLY A 213 -1.07 -0.93 -4.67
CA GLY A 213 -0.72 -2.30 -5.04
C GLY A 213 -1.68 -3.33 -4.45
N ALA A 214 -1.97 -3.25 -3.15
CA ALA A 214 -2.94 -4.11 -2.47
C ALA A 214 -4.37 -3.97 -3.05
N ALA A 215 -4.78 -2.77 -3.46
CA ALA A 215 -6.08 -2.54 -4.09
C ALA A 215 -6.18 -3.19 -5.48
N VAL A 216 -5.11 -3.09 -6.29
CA VAL A 216 -5.00 -3.77 -7.58
C VAL A 216 -5.07 -5.28 -7.39
N VAL A 217 -4.30 -5.86 -6.47
CA VAL A 217 -4.35 -7.31 -6.21
C VAL A 217 -5.76 -7.76 -5.85
N ARG A 218 -6.44 -7.08 -4.91
CA ARG A 218 -7.79 -7.47 -4.48
C ARG A 218 -8.83 -7.35 -5.58
N SER A 219 -8.84 -6.23 -6.32
CA SER A 219 -9.83 -5.99 -7.38
C SER A 219 -9.70 -7.00 -8.52
N HIS A 220 -8.49 -7.24 -9.00
CA HIS A 220 -8.25 -8.20 -10.07
C HIS A 220 -8.38 -9.66 -9.60
N ALA A 221 -8.03 -9.99 -8.35
CA ALA A 221 -8.28 -11.33 -7.81
C ALA A 221 -9.79 -11.63 -7.68
N ALA A 222 -10.59 -10.65 -7.24
CA ALA A 222 -12.05 -10.81 -7.17
C ALA A 222 -12.64 -11.02 -8.57
N LEU A 223 -12.25 -10.19 -9.54
CA LEU A 223 -12.69 -10.33 -10.94
C LEU A 223 -12.26 -11.68 -11.54
N LEU A 224 -11.04 -12.15 -11.27
CA LEU A 224 -10.61 -13.48 -11.69
C LEU A 224 -11.47 -14.58 -11.08
N GLY A 225 -11.87 -14.46 -9.81
CA GLY A 225 -12.80 -15.40 -9.18
C GLY A 225 -14.14 -15.46 -9.90
N ASP A 226 -14.71 -14.29 -10.22
CA ASP A 226 -15.97 -14.15 -10.97
C ASP A 226 -15.84 -14.71 -12.40
N MET A 227 -14.76 -14.42 -13.12
CA MET A 227 -14.55 -14.91 -14.48
C MET A 227 -14.32 -16.43 -14.51
N LEU A 228 -13.54 -16.97 -13.56
CA LEU A 228 -13.20 -18.39 -13.55
C LEU A 228 -14.39 -19.27 -13.18
N VAL A 229 -15.33 -18.77 -12.37
CA VAL A 229 -16.49 -19.56 -11.95
C VAL A 229 -17.43 -19.90 -13.12
N GLU A 230 -17.45 -19.04 -14.13
CA GLU A 230 -18.20 -19.20 -15.38
C GLU A 230 -17.50 -20.16 -16.38
N GLN A 231 -16.23 -20.48 -16.15
CA GLN A 231 -15.47 -21.43 -16.98
C GLN A 231 -15.62 -22.86 -16.48
N SER A 232 -15.18 -23.85 -17.26
CA SER A 232 -15.10 -25.24 -16.76
C SER A 232 -14.12 -25.34 -15.58
N PRO A 233 -14.33 -26.29 -14.64
CA PRO A 233 -13.37 -26.56 -13.56
C PRO A 233 -11.94 -26.85 -14.06
N ASP A 234 -11.84 -27.45 -15.24
CA ASP A 234 -10.58 -27.84 -15.89
C ASP A 234 -10.01 -26.76 -16.82
N TYR A 235 -10.52 -25.52 -16.73
CA TYR A 235 -10.02 -24.41 -17.54
C TYR A 235 -8.50 -24.24 -17.35
N VAL A 236 -7.79 -24.31 -18.47
CA VAL A 236 -6.34 -24.18 -18.52
C VAL A 236 -5.99 -22.70 -18.40
N LEU A 237 -5.31 -22.35 -17.31
CA LEU A 237 -4.89 -20.98 -17.08
C LEU A 237 -3.72 -20.60 -18.01
N PRO A 238 -3.67 -19.35 -18.50
CA PRO A 238 -2.50 -18.79 -19.16
C PRO A 238 -1.24 -18.88 -18.28
N ALA A 239 -0.06 -19.01 -18.90
CA ALA A 239 1.22 -19.11 -18.18
C ALA A 239 1.49 -17.90 -17.26
N SER A 240 0.96 -16.72 -17.62
CA SER A 240 1.01 -15.52 -16.78
C SER A 240 0.29 -15.69 -15.43
N CYS A 241 -0.63 -16.65 -15.30
CA CYS A 241 -1.33 -16.93 -14.05
C CYS A 241 -0.54 -17.80 -13.07
N GLU A 242 0.44 -18.60 -13.52
CA GLU A 242 1.14 -19.56 -12.67
C GLU A 242 1.79 -18.88 -11.46
N ALA A 243 2.65 -17.89 -11.69
CA ALA A 243 3.24 -17.11 -10.61
C ALA A 243 2.22 -16.17 -9.94
N ALA A 244 1.27 -15.61 -10.70
CA ALA A 244 0.33 -14.61 -10.20
C ALA A 244 -0.57 -15.14 -9.08
N LEU A 245 -0.96 -16.42 -9.18
CA LEU A 245 -1.89 -17.08 -8.28
C LEU A 245 -1.22 -17.89 -7.17
N GLN A 246 0.11 -17.92 -7.09
CA GLN A 246 0.79 -18.46 -5.90
C GLN A 246 0.45 -17.61 -4.67
N PRO A 247 0.31 -18.21 -3.48
CA PRO A 247 0.17 -17.44 -2.25
C PRO A 247 1.30 -16.45 -2.09
N LEU A 248 0.96 -15.25 -1.62
CA LEU A 248 1.96 -14.25 -1.30
C LEU A 248 2.77 -14.72 -0.09
N ASP A 249 4.09 -14.58 -0.20
CA ASP A 249 4.99 -14.80 0.91
C ASP A 249 4.99 -13.60 1.88
N ALA A 250 5.80 -13.69 2.94
CA ALA A 250 5.89 -12.63 3.94
C ALA A 250 6.59 -11.36 3.43
N ASP A 251 7.52 -11.49 2.48
CA ASP A 251 8.24 -10.36 1.90
C ASP A 251 7.32 -9.53 0.99
N GLU A 252 6.53 -10.21 0.15
CA GLU A 252 5.53 -9.56 -0.71
C GLU A 252 4.44 -8.83 0.07
N GLN A 253 4.11 -9.30 1.28
CA GLN A 253 3.15 -8.68 2.18
C GLN A 253 3.73 -7.55 3.04
N SER A 254 5.06 -7.43 3.08
CA SER A 254 5.78 -6.56 3.99
C SER A 254 5.51 -5.08 3.72
N LEU A 255 5.35 -4.32 4.79
CA LEU A 255 5.30 -2.85 4.72
C LEU A 255 6.64 -2.20 5.06
N CYS A 256 7.71 -2.98 5.27
CA CYS A 256 8.97 -2.41 5.74
C CYS A 256 9.50 -1.31 4.80
N GLN A 257 9.53 -1.56 3.48
CA GLN A 257 10.01 -0.56 2.53
C GLN A 257 9.14 0.71 2.51
N ALA A 258 7.81 0.56 2.54
CA ALA A 258 6.91 1.70 2.64
C ALA A 258 7.15 2.51 3.93
N MET A 259 7.32 1.83 5.07
CA MET A 259 7.60 2.48 6.37
C MET A 259 8.99 3.13 6.42
N GLN A 260 9.97 2.58 5.71
CA GLN A 260 11.28 3.22 5.51
C GLN A 260 11.14 4.56 4.77
N GLY A 261 10.29 4.64 3.75
CA GLY A 261 10.01 5.89 3.04
C GLY A 261 9.26 6.92 3.90
N GLU A 262 8.23 6.51 4.65
CA GLU A 262 7.55 7.39 5.62
C GLU A 262 8.52 7.93 6.67
N PHE A 263 9.44 7.09 7.16
CA PHE A 263 10.48 7.52 8.07
C PHE A 263 11.44 8.53 7.42
N ALA A 264 11.86 8.29 6.17
CA ALA A 264 12.74 9.20 5.44
C ALA A 264 12.10 10.59 5.22
N MET A 265 10.79 10.64 4.94
CA MET A 265 10.01 11.88 4.89
C MET A 265 10.04 12.65 6.21
N ASN A 266 9.68 11.97 7.29
CA ASN A 266 9.70 12.57 8.61
C ASN A 266 11.11 13.03 9.01
N LYS A 267 12.14 12.26 8.63
CA LYS A 267 13.53 12.61 8.90
C LYS A 267 13.93 13.92 8.23
N ALA A 268 13.61 14.10 6.95
CA ALA A 268 13.88 15.35 6.23
C ALA A 268 13.18 16.56 6.89
N ALA A 269 11.92 16.39 7.30
CA ALA A 269 11.15 17.45 7.96
C ALA A 269 11.74 17.86 9.32
N ILE A 270 12.16 16.88 10.14
CA ILE A 270 12.81 17.15 11.43
C ILE A 270 14.19 17.77 11.25
N GLU A 271 14.97 17.32 10.26
CA GLU A 271 16.29 17.89 9.97
C GLU A 271 16.19 19.35 9.52
N ALA A 272 15.21 19.69 8.66
CA ALA A 272 14.93 21.07 8.29
C ALA A 272 14.47 21.92 9.49
N SER A 273 13.54 21.38 10.29
CA SER A 273 12.98 22.07 11.46
C SER A 273 14.03 22.35 12.55
N THR A 274 15.14 21.61 12.58
CA THR A 274 16.21 21.74 13.58
C THR A 274 17.41 22.57 13.09
N GLN A 275 17.28 23.30 11.98
CA GLN A 275 18.38 24.14 11.48
C GLN A 275 18.63 25.40 12.33
N THR A 276 17.61 25.96 12.99
CA THR A 276 17.75 27.18 13.80
C THR A 276 18.08 26.90 15.27
N ALA A 277 18.82 27.80 15.93
CA ALA A 277 19.19 27.62 17.34
C ALA A 277 17.96 27.62 18.28
N GLY A 278 16.95 28.43 17.98
CA GLY A 278 15.72 28.52 18.79
C GLY A 278 14.88 27.25 18.74
N SER A 279 14.75 26.61 17.58
CA SER A 279 13.96 25.37 17.46
C SER A 279 14.63 24.20 18.19
N ARG A 280 15.97 24.12 18.20
CA ARG A 280 16.73 23.06 18.89
C ARG A 280 16.51 22.98 20.40
N LEU A 281 16.03 24.07 21.02
CA LEU A 281 15.72 24.12 22.46
C LEU A 281 14.44 23.34 22.81
N LEU A 282 13.49 23.27 21.87
CA LEU A 282 12.17 22.64 22.05
C LEU A 282 12.01 21.37 21.21
N LEU A 283 12.92 21.14 20.25
CA LEU A 283 12.95 20.01 19.34
C LEU A 283 14.33 19.35 19.36
N ASP A 284 14.43 18.22 20.05
CA ASP A 284 15.60 17.35 20.03
C ASP A 284 15.52 16.44 18.80
N ARG A 285 16.45 16.62 17.85
CA ARG A 285 16.46 15.83 16.61
C ARG A 285 16.50 14.33 16.88
N ASP A 286 17.48 13.85 17.65
CA ASP A 286 17.72 12.41 17.77
C ASP A 286 16.63 11.71 18.58
N HIS A 287 16.13 12.35 19.65
CA HIS A 287 14.99 11.85 20.40
C HIS A 287 13.72 11.87 19.56
N THR A 288 13.49 12.90 18.75
CA THR A 288 12.31 12.95 17.87
C THR A 288 12.37 11.85 16.83
N LEU A 289 13.50 11.70 16.13
CA LEU A 289 13.68 10.65 15.13
C LEU A 289 13.56 9.25 15.75
N ALA A 290 14.09 9.04 16.96
CA ALA A 290 13.95 7.77 17.67
C ALA A 290 12.48 7.44 18.04
N ARG A 291 11.68 8.44 18.40
CA ARG A 291 10.24 8.24 18.67
C ARG A 291 9.47 7.95 17.40
N ILE A 292 9.73 8.69 16.33
CA ILE A 292 9.15 8.47 15.01
C ILE A 292 9.53 7.07 14.50
N ALA A 293 10.79 6.65 14.68
CA ALA A 293 11.23 5.31 14.34
C ALA A 293 10.43 4.23 15.07
N GLY A 294 10.08 4.44 16.34
CA GLY A 294 9.20 3.53 17.09
C GLY A 294 7.79 3.34 16.48
N ASN A 295 7.27 4.34 15.76
CA ASN A 295 5.97 4.27 15.09
C ASN A 295 6.00 3.43 13.81
N PHE A 296 7.16 3.29 13.18
CA PHE A 296 7.32 2.66 11.86
C PHE A 296 8.10 1.35 11.91
N GLY A 297 9.05 1.23 12.84
CA GLY A 297 10.05 0.16 12.87
C GLY A 297 9.46 -1.23 13.06
N TRP A 298 8.25 -1.34 13.65
CA TRP A 298 7.53 -2.61 13.81
C TRP A 298 7.37 -3.37 12.50
N ALA A 299 7.22 -2.69 11.36
CA ALA A 299 7.03 -3.33 10.05
C ALA A 299 8.29 -4.02 9.53
N CYS A 300 9.47 -3.61 10.00
CA CYS A 300 10.77 -4.14 9.58
C CYS A 300 11.32 -5.21 10.53
N ARG A 301 10.66 -5.48 11.66
CA ARG A 301 11.15 -6.44 12.66
C ARG A 301 10.91 -7.88 12.19
N PRO A 302 11.76 -8.85 12.58
CA PRO A 302 11.54 -10.27 12.31
C PRO A 302 10.17 -10.80 12.79
N ALA A 303 9.61 -10.21 13.85
CA ALA A 303 8.28 -10.54 14.35
C ALA A 303 7.18 -10.26 13.30
N ALA A 304 7.32 -9.22 12.48
CA ALA A 304 6.37 -8.92 11.40
C ALA A 304 6.42 -9.99 10.31
N VAL A 305 7.62 -10.40 9.88
CA VAL A 305 7.80 -11.49 8.90
C VAL A 305 7.15 -12.78 9.40
N LYS A 306 7.39 -13.16 10.66
CA LYS A 306 6.77 -14.34 11.28
C LYS A 306 5.25 -14.23 11.31
N ALA A 307 4.71 -13.06 11.66
CA ALA A 307 3.27 -12.83 11.71
C ALA A 307 2.61 -12.87 10.32
N LEU A 308 3.25 -12.29 9.30
CA LEU A 308 2.78 -12.35 7.91
C LEU A 308 2.79 -13.78 7.36
N ALA A 309 3.84 -14.55 7.63
CA ALA A 309 3.96 -15.94 7.22
C ALA A 309 2.88 -16.83 7.86
N ALA A 310 2.60 -16.62 9.15
CA ALA A 310 1.56 -17.33 9.89
C ALA A 310 0.14 -16.76 9.66
N ASP A 311 0.02 -15.74 8.82
CA ASP A 311 -1.23 -15.04 8.54
C ASP A 311 -1.95 -14.53 9.80
N VAL A 312 -1.22 -14.09 10.83
CA VAL A 312 -1.77 -13.51 12.08
C VAL A 312 -1.68 -11.98 12.06
N PRO A 313 -2.51 -11.24 12.82
CA PRO A 313 -2.51 -9.78 12.74
C PRO A 313 -1.15 -9.20 13.13
N LEU A 314 -0.69 -8.20 12.37
CA LEU A 314 0.51 -7.44 12.74
C LEU A 314 0.26 -6.62 14.01
N LEU A 315 1.18 -6.74 14.97
CA LEU A 315 1.14 -5.97 16.21
C LEU A 315 1.76 -4.59 15.97
N VAL A 316 0.92 -3.58 15.81
CA VAL A 316 1.35 -2.19 15.73
C VAL A 316 1.43 -1.61 17.14
N PRO A 317 2.59 -1.07 17.56
CA PRO A 317 2.74 -0.48 18.88
C PRO A 317 1.84 0.75 19.02
N PRO A 318 1.31 1.02 20.22
CA PRO A 318 0.59 2.25 20.47
C PRO A 318 1.53 3.47 20.34
N PRO A 319 0.99 4.67 20.05
CA PRO A 319 1.78 5.88 20.03
C PRO A 319 2.57 6.07 21.34
N PRO A 320 3.82 6.54 21.27
CA PRO A 320 4.67 6.67 22.44
C PRO A 320 4.10 7.74 23.38
N ARG A 321 3.98 7.39 24.68
CA ARG A 321 3.50 8.31 25.73
C ARG A 321 4.55 9.35 26.09
N TRP A 322 4.12 10.39 26.80
CA TRP A 322 5.03 11.39 27.36
C TRP A 322 5.99 10.73 28.36
N ASP A 323 7.29 11.00 28.23
CA ASP A 323 8.35 10.48 29.10
C ASP A 323 9.36 11.57 29.49
N VAL A 324 10.41 11.19 30.23
CA VAL A 324 11.47 12.11 30.68
C VAL A 324 12.14 12.82 29.52
N GLY A 325 12.31 12.17 28.36
CA GLY A 325 12.94 12.76 27.18
C GLY A 325 12.12 13.89 26.55
N CYS A 326 10.85 14.04 26.92
CA CYS A 326 9.99 15.10 26.38
C CYS A 326 10.13 16.45 27.08
N LEU A 327 10.78 16.56 28.25
CA LEU A 327 10.98 17.86 28.91
C LEU A 327 11.90 18.78 28.09
N ALA A 328 12.93 18.21 27.44
CA ALA A 328 13.81 18.89 26.49
C ALA A 328 13.41 18.69 25.02
N ASN A 329 12.30 17.98 24.77
CA ASN A 329 11.77 17.71 23.43
C ASN A 329 10.23 17.81 23.36
N PRO A 330 9.60 18.87 23.87
CA PRO A 330 8.15 18.96 23.89
C PRO A 330 7.54 18.94 22.48
N LEU A 331 8.14 19.65 21.52
CA LEU A 331 7.66 19.66 20.13
C LEU A 331 7.82 18.29 19.48
N GLY A 332 8.96 17.63 19.66
CA GLY A 332 9.19 16.30 19.10
C GLY A 332 8.24 15.25 19.65
N CYS A 333 7.91 15.32 20.94
CA CYS A 333 6.93 14.42 21.54
C CYS A 333 5.53 14.66 20.99
N THR A 334 5.10 15.91 20.81
CA THR A 334 3.83 16.24 20.15
C THR A 334 3.79 15.78 18.69
N LEU A 335 4.83 16.09 17.90
CA LEU A 335 4.90 15.69 16.48
C LEU A 335 4.87 14.17 16.31
N SER A 336 5.65 13.45 17.11
CA SER A 336 5.67 11.97 17.07
C SER A 336 4.34 11.33 17.46
N ALA A 337 3.50 12.02 18.24
CA ALA A 337 2.16 11.56 18.58
C ALA A 337 1.13 11.83 17.46
N ILE A 338 1.30 12.92 16.70
CA ILE A 338 0.43 13.27 15.55
C ILE A 338 0.70 12.36 14.34
N ALA A 339 1.96 11.95 14.14
CA ALA A 339 2.36 11.06 13.05
C ALA A 339 1.92 9.59 13.26
N GLY A 340 1.32 9.27 14.41
CA GLY A 340 0.96 7.90 14.80
C GLY A 340 -0.44 7.34 14.45
N PRO A 341 -1.38 7.97 13.71
CA PRO A 341 -2.64 7.32 13.33
C PRO A 341 -2.38 5.92 12.76
N SER A 342 -3.21 4.94 13.14
CA SER A 342 -2.78 3.54 13.15
C SER A 342 -2.48 2.99 11.74
N HIS A 343 -1.18 2.87 11.44
CA HIS A 343 -0.68 2.11 10.29
C HIS A 343 -1.16 0.64 10.29
N ALA A 344 -1.77 0.19 11.39
CA ALA A 344 -2.51 -1.06 11.50
C ALA A 344 -3.54 -1.22 10.37
N GLN A 345 -4.26 -0.15 9.98
CA GLN A 345 -5.22 -0.25 8.87
C GLN A 345 -4.55 -0.48 7.51
N TYR A 346 -3.29 -0.09 7.35
CA TYR A 346 -2.53 -0.33 6.13
C TYR A 346 -1.97 -1.75 6.10
N ALA A 347 -1.49 -2.24 7.25
CA ALA A 347 -1.09 -3.63 7.44
C ALA A 347 -2.21 -4.61 7.09
N THR A 348 -3.44 -4.33 7.54
CA THR A 348 -4.55 -5.22 7.25
C THR A 348 -4.87 -5.31 5.75
N ARG A 349 -4.63 -4.26 4.97
CA ARG A 349 -4.85 -4.27 3.51
C ARG A 349 -3.91 -5.22 2.77
N SER A 350 -2.63 -5.28 3.12
CA SER A 350 -1.69 -6.23 2.49
C SER A 350 -2.00 -7.67 2.87
N GLN A 351 -2.36 -7.91 4.14
CA GLN A 351 -2.82 -9.23 4.59
C GLN A 351 -4.12 -9.65 3.90
N ASP A 352 -5.09 -8.75 3.71
CA ASP A 352 -6.34 -9.04 3.00
C ASP A 352 -6.11 -9.30 1.50
N ALA A 353 -5.12 -8.64 0.88
CA ALA A 353 -4.70 -8.96 -0.48
C ALA A 353 -4.12 -10.38 -0.59
N ALA A 354 -3.25 -10.78 0.35
CA ALA A 354 -2.73 -12.15 0.41
C ALA A 354 -3.83 -13.20 0.66
N ALA A 355 -4.79 -12.90 1.53
CA ALA A 355 -5.96 -13.77 1.74
C ALA A 355 -6.81 -13.91 0.48
N MET A 356 -7.04 -12.84 -0.29
CA MET A 356 -7.80 -12.94 -1.54
C MET A 356 -7.12 -13.86 -2.57
N ILE A 357 -5.79 -13.84 -2.66
CA ILE A 357 -5.05 -14.76 -3.55
C ILE A 357 -5.13 -16.20 -3.05
N ARG A 358 -4.99 -16.45 -1.73
CA ARG A 358 -5.20 -17.80 -1.17
C ARG A 358 -6.63 -18.29 -1.41
N LEU A 359 -7.62 -17.41 -1.26
CA LEU A 359 -9.04 -17.71 -1.47
C LEU A 359 -9.34 -18.04 -2.95
N LEU A 360 -8.71 -17.32 -3.89
CA LEU A 360 -8.79 -17.60 -5.32
C LEU A 360 -8.20 -18.99 -5.67
N GLY A 361 -7.03 -19.31 -5.13
CA GLY A 361 -6.41 -20.63 -5.30
C GLY A 361 -7.26 -21.75 -4.69
N ALA A 362 -7.80 -21.53 -3.49
CA ALA A 362 -8.72 -22.45 -2.82
C ALA A 362 -10.01 -22.67 -3.62
N GLN A 363 -10.62 -21.59 -4.13
CA GLN A 363 -11.82 -21.64 -4.97
C GLN A 363 -11.57 -22.48 -6.22
N ARG A 364 -10.45 -22.25 -6.92
CA ARG A 364 -10.08 -23.04 -8.09
C ARG A 364 -9.90 -24.52 -7.75
N TRP A 365 -9.17 -24.83 -6.68
CA TRP A 365 -8.95 -26.22 -6.27
C TRP A 365 -10.27 -26.92 -5.89
N LEU A 366 -11.15 -26.25 -5.14
CA LEU A 366 -12.45 -26.79 -4.74
C LEU A 366 -13.33 -27.14 -5.93
N ARG A 367 -13.36 -26.27 -6.94
CA ARG A 367 -14.16 -26.49 -8.15
C ARG A 367 -13.73 -27.73 -8.94
N GLN A 368 -12.46 -28.13 -8.80
CA GLN A 368 -11.90 -29.35 -9.42
C GLN A 368 -12.19 -30.62 -8.61
N GLN A 369 -12.74 -30.51 -7.39
CA GLN A 369 -13.04 -31.67 -6.56
C GLN A 369 -14.41 -32.26 -6.91
N ALA A 370 -14.49 -33.59 -6.85
CA ALA A 370 -15.77 -34.28 -6.85
C ALA A 370 -16.43 -34.23 -5.47
N GLY A 371 -17.76 -34.18 -5.45
CA GLY A 371 -18.58 -34.26 -4.25
C GLY A 371 -18.94 -32.92 -3.60
N PRO A 372 -19.49 -32.94 -2.38
CA PRO A 372 -19.92 -31.76 -1.65
C PRO A 372 -18.75 -30.80 -1.33
N PRO A 373 -18.91 -29.47 -1.50
CA PRO A 373 -17.84 -28.49 -1.26
C PRO A 373 -17.30 -28.46 0.18
N ASP A 374 -18.11 -28.80 1.17
CA ASP A 374 -17.75 -28.87 2.58
C ASP A 374 -16.79 -30.02 2.88
N GLU A 375 -17.05 -31.20 2.32
CA GLU A 375 -16.13 -32.35 2.41
C GLU A 375 -14.81 -32.08 1.68
N ALA A 376 -14.88 -31.44 0.52
CA ALA A 376 -13.69 -31.03 -0.23
C ALA A 376 -12.88 -30.01 0.56
N LEU A 377 -13.53 -29.03 1.20
CA LEU A 377 -12.88 -28.00 2.00
C LEU A 377 -12.08 -28.57 3.17
N ALA A 378 -12.54 -29.66 3.79
CA ALA A 378 -11.78 -30.36 4.83
C ALA A 378 -10.43 -30.94 4.32
N ARG A 379 -10.31 -31.19 3.01
CA ARG A 379 -9.11 -31.70 2.34
C ARG A 379 -8.29 -30.62 1.64
N LEU A 380 -8.58 -29.34 1.88
CA LEU A 380 -7.91 -28.22 1.23
C LEU A 380 -6.37 -28.37 1.35
N PRO A 381 -5.59 -28.20 0.27
CA PRO A 381 -4.13 -28.26 0.34
C PRO A 381 -3.56 -27.22 1.31
N ALA A 382 -2.46 -27.58 1.98
CA ALA A 382 -1.83 -26.72 3.00
C ALA A 382 -1.46 -25.33 2.43
N LEU A 383 -1.07 -25.26 1.15
CA LEU A 383 -0.74 -24.03 0.44
C LEU A 383 -1.89 -22.99 0.43
N TRP A 384 -3.14 -23.46 0.47
CA TRP A 384 -4.34 -22.61 0.43
C TRP A 384 -5.00 -22.44 1.80
N ARG A 385 -4.47 -23.09 2.84
CA ARG A 385 -4.96 -22.99 4.21
C ARG A 385 -4.30 -21.83 4.96
N SER A 386 -5.02 -21.33 5.95
CA SER A 386 -4.50 -20.44 6.99
C SER A 386 -5.02 -20.94 8.33
N ASP A 387 -4.12 -21.21 9.27
CA ASP A 387 -4.49 -21.62 10.63
C ASP A 387 -5.13 -20.47 11.42
N ALA A 388 -4.88 -19.23 11.00
CA ALA A 388 -5.40 -18.02 11.65
C ALA A 388 -6.71 -17.52 11.02
N ARG A 389 -6.93 -17.76 9.72
CA ARG A 389 -8.13 -17.36 8.97
C ARG A 389 -8.67 -18.55 8.22
N ILE A 390 -9.41 -19.40 8.94
CA ILE A 390 -9.97 -20.64 8.42
C ILE A 390 -11.01 -20.30 7.32
N PRO A 391 -10.83 -20.81 6.09
CA PRO A 391 -11.84 -20.66 5.04
C PRO A 391 -13.11 -21.44 5.39
N GLN A 392 -14.26 -20.84 5.10
CA GLN A 392 -15.57 -21.42 5.33
C GLN A 392 -16.48 -21.19 4.13
N LEU A 393 -17.53 -21.98 3.99
CA LEU A 393 -18.59 -21.70 3.01
C LEU A 393 -19.53 -20.60 3.54
N SER A 394 -20.10 -19.82 2.63
CA SER A 394 -21.25 -18.97 2.93
C SER A 394 -22.46 -19.81 3.31
N ALA A 395 -23.45 -19.20 3.98
CA ALA A 395 -24.63 -19.91 4.47
C ALA A 395 -25.45 -20.60 3.35
N ASP A 396 -25.42 -20.03 2.13
CA ASP A 396 -26.05 -20.59 0.93
C ASP A 396 -25.16 -21.59 0.16
N GLY A 397 -23.92 -21.82 0.63
CA GLY A 397 -22.93 -22.68 -0.02
C GLY A 397 -22.42 -22.17 -1.37
N ARG A 398 -22.76 -20.94 -1.78
CA ARG A 398 -22.39 -20.38 -3.10
C ARG A 398 -21.03 -19.70 -3.12
N ARG A 399 -20.48 -19.35 -1.96
CA ARG A 399 -19.21 -18.62 -1.85
C ARG A 399 -18.28 -19.30 -0.85
N LEU A 400 -16.98 -19.23 -1.13
CA LEU A 400 -15.92 -19.51 -0.18
C LEU A 400 -15.50 -18.18 0.46
N GLN A 401 -15.36 -18.12 1.77
CA GLN A 401 -15.11 -16.88 2.48
C GLN A 401 -14.15 -17.03 3.66
N VAL A 402 -13.43 -15.95 3.96
CA VAL A 402 -12.55 -15.81 5.14
C VAL A 402 -12.82 -14.48 5.83
N LEU A 403 -12.58 -14.41 7.14
CA LEU A 403 -12.71 -13.15 7.88
C LEU A 403 -11.72 -12.10 7.36
N ARG A 404 -12.24 -10.91 7.10
CA ARG A 404 -11.45 -9.73 6.76
C ARG A 404 -10.71 -9.21 7.99
N ARG A 405 -9.49 -8.69 7.81
CA ARG A 405 -8.76 -7.99 8.87
C ARG A 405 -9.03 -6.49 8.86
N GLY A 406 -9.08 -5.89 7.68
CA GLY A 406 -9.35 -4.47 7.53
C GLY A 406 -10.82 -4.11 7.81
N PRO A 407 -11.11 -2.82 8.04
CA PRO A 407 -12.50 -2.38 8.10
C PRO A 407 -13.23 -2.71 6.80
N ALA A 408 -14.49 -3.15 6.93
CA ALA A 408 -15.40 -3.21 5.80
C ALA A 408 -15.69 -1.80 5.29
N ARG A 409 -15.74 -1.59 3.97
CA ARG A 409 -16.32 -0.36 3.42
C ARG A 409 -17.84 -0.45 3.50
N GLU A 410 -18.50 0.68 3.32
CA GLU A 410 -19.96 0.74 3.25
C GLU A 410 -20.50 -0.26 2.21
N GLY A 411 -21.44 -1.10 2.63
CA GLY A 411 -22.01 -2.17 1.81
C GLY A 411 -21.20 -3.47 1.73
N GLU A 412 -19.95 -3.51 2.21
CA GLU A 412 -19.18 -4.76 2.31
C GLU A 412 -19.47 -5.50 3.62
N GLY A 413 -19.52 -6.83 3.56
CA GLY A 413 -19.62 -7.67 4.74
C GLY A 413 -18.29 -7.86 5.50
N PRO A 414 -18.31 -8.55 6.65
CA PRO A 414 -17.10 -8.84 7.44
C PRO A 414 -16.18 -9.89 6.78
N TYR A 415 -16.56 -10.43 5.63
CA TYR A 415 -15.86 -11.48 4.93
C TYR A 415 -15.24 -10.99 3.62
N LEU A 416 -14.07 -11.52 3.32
CA LEU A 416 -13.55 -11.63 1.96
C LEU A 416 -14.17 -12.87 1.33
N SER A 417 -14.61 -12.81 0.07
CA SER A 417 -15.34 -13.93 -0.55
C SER A 417 -14.97 -14.15 -2.02
N MET A 418 -15.04 -15.42 -2.44
CA MET A 418 -14.92 -15.86 -3.84
C MET A 418 -16.13 -16.73 -4.22
N PRO A 419 -16.68 -16.59 -5.43
CA PRO A 419 -17.81 -17.41 -5.88
C PRO A 419 -17.37 -18.85 -6.20
N LEU A 420 -18.17 -19.84 -5.78
CA LEU A 420 -17.98 -21.26 -6.14
C LEU A 420 -18.86 -21.70 -7.31
N ARG A 421 -19.93 -20.95 -7.60
CA ARG A 421 -20.84 -21.16 -8.73
C ARG A 421 -21.10 -19.83 -9.44
N ALA A 422 -21.36 -19.90 -10.75
CA ALA A 422 -21.85 -18.75 -11.50
C ALA A 422 -23.24 -18.36 -10.97
N ASP A 423 -23.54 -17.05 -11.02
CA ASP A 423 -24.75 -16.52 -10.41
C ASP A 423 -26.04 -16.79 -11.17
#